data_AF-A0AA40CTF1-F1
#
_entry.id   AF-A0AA40CTF1-F1
#
_cell.length_a   1.000
_cell.length_b   1.000
_cell.length_c   1.000
_cell.angle_alpha   90.00
_cell.angle_beta   90.00
_cell.angle_gamma   90.00
#
_symmetry.space_group_name_H-M   'P 1'
#
loop_
_entity.id
_entity.type
_entity.pdbx_description
1 polymer ?
#
loop_
_entity_poly.entity_id
_entity_poly.type
_entity_poly.pdbx_seq_one_letter_code
_entity_poly.pdbx_strand_id
1 'polypeptide(L)'
;MATMQAPSHPMYDVIFDVRTKIDRVRALEADKQRTSASYDAAQQNLKDVKSRGDTPTDDDIERVHKAMMERTQTRLEIMSIMQEIGNESDTIFQLRDDYERYCNSVQKSMKPGQKPPPLASQVLKEIADVMSLLKTDE
;
A
#
# COMPACT_ATOMS: atom_id res chain seq x y z
N MET A 1 9.06 -12.35 36.76
CA MET A 1 9.81 -11.29 36.05
C MET A 1 8.78 -10.36 35.45
N ALA A 2 8.68 -9.13 35.94
CA ALA A 2 7.75 -8.14 35.36
C ALA A 2 8.36 -7.64 34.05
N THR A 3 7.79 -8.06 32.91
CA THR A 3 7.97 -7.37 31.65
C THR A 3 7.34 -5.99 31.83
N MET A 4 8.16 -4.99 32.17
CA MET A 4 7.77 -3.59 32.04
C MET A 4 7.46 -3.36 30.56
N GLN A 5 6.19 -3.46 30.20
CA GLN A 5 5.68 -2.93 28.94
C GLN A 5 5.92 -1.43 29.02
N ALA A 6 6.87 -0.93 28.23
CA ALA A 6 7.03 0.51 28.06
C ALA A 6 5.66 1.08 27.66
N PRO A 7 5.25 2.23 28.22
CA PRO A 7 3.96 2.83 27.87
C PRO A 7 3.88 2.99 26.36
N SER A 8 2.93 2.28 25.73
CA SER A 8 2.73 2.34 24.29
C SER A 8 2.23 3.74 23.95
N HIS A 9 3.05 4.52 23.26
CA HIS A 9 2.61 5.81 22.74
C HIS A 9 1.47 5.56 21.73
N PRO A 10 0.38 6.36 21.73
CA PRO A 10 -0.74 6.16 20.79
C PRO A 10 -0.32 6.18 19.32
N MET A 11 0.79 6.87 19.02
CA MET A 11 1.43 6.88 17.71
C MET A 11 1.97 5.50 17.25
N TYR A 12 2.23 4.57 18.17
CA TYR A 12 2.78 3.25 17.81
C TYR A 12 1.79 2.45 16.96
N ASP A 13 0.52 2.44 17.36
CA ASP A 13 -0.54 1.72 16.65
C ASP A 13 -0.82 2.36 15.29
N VAL A 14 -0.86 3.70 15.24
CA VAL A 14 -1.01 4.46 13.99
C VAL A 14 0.13 4.16 13.03
N ILE A 15 1.38 4.18 13.49
CA ILE A 15 2.54 3.88 12.64
C ILE A 15 2.50 2.44 12.12
N PHE A 16 2.11 1.48 12.96
CA PHE A 16 2.04 0.09 12.56
C PHE A 16 0.96 -0.15 11.50
N ASP A 17 -0.20 0.45 11.69
CA ASP A 17 -1.31 0.37 10.75
C ASP A 17 -0.98 1.00 9.40
N VAL A 18 -0.47 2.23 9.39
CA VAL A 18 -0.01 2.93 8.18
C VAL A 18 1.03 2.11 7.41
N ARG A 19 1.97 1.47 8.11
CA ARG A 19 2.98 0.62 7.47
C ARG A 19 2.39 -0.63 6.85
N THR A 20 1.44 -1.27 7.54
CA THR A 20 0.72 -2.43 7.01
C THR A 20 -0.04 -2.05 5.73
N LYS A 21 -0.66 -0.87 5.72
CA LYS A 21 -1.32 -0.29 4.55
C LYS A 21 -0.32 0.00 3.41
N ILE A 22 0.83 0.59 3.71
CA ILE A 22 1.91 0.82 2.73
C ILE A 22 2.38 -0.48 2.09
N ASP A 23 2.61 -1.53 2.90
CA ASP A 23 3.01 -2.83 2.39
C ASP A 23 1.91 -3.46 1.51
N ARG A 24 0.64 -3.28 1.88
CA ARG A 24 -0.50 -3.68 1.05
C ARG A 24 -0.55 -2.93 -0.27
N VAL A 25 -0.33 -1.62 -0.29
CA VAL A 25 -0.27 -0.83 -1.54
C VAL A 25 0.85 -1.32 -2.45
N ARG A 26 2.04 -1.59 -1.90
CA ARG A 26 3.18 -2.14 -2.68
C ARG A 26 2.84 -3.49 -3.31
N ALA A 27 2.14 -4.36 -2.56
CA ALA A 27 1.68 -5.64 -3.09
C ALA A 27 0.64 -5.47 -4.21
N LEU A 28 -0.33 -4.56 -4.02
CA LEU A 28 -1.35 -4.25 -5.02
C LEU A 28 -0.76 -3.62 -6.28
N GLU A 29 0.28 -2.80 -6.16
CA GLU A 29 1.01 -2.25 -7.31
C GLU A 29 1.73 -3.34 -8.11
N ALA A 30 2.27 -4.37 -7.45
CA ALA A 30 2.78 -5.56 -8.16
C ALA A 30 1.65 -6.34 -8.86
N ASP A 31 0.48 -6.47 -8.23
CA ASP A 31 -0.69 -7.13 -8.82
C ASP A 31 -1.34 -6.29 -9.95
N LYS A 32 -1.24 -4.97 -9.91
CA LYS A 32 -1.69 -4.05 -10.97
C LYS A 32 -0.93 -4.30 -12.27
N GLN A 33 0.37 -4.55 -12.21
CA GLN A 33 1.16 -4.94 -13.39
C GLN A 33 0.68 -6.27 -13.96
N ARG A 34 0.40 -7.25 -13.10
CA ARG A 34 -0.13 -8.56 -13.50
C ARG A 34 -1.52 -8.45 -14.13
N THR A 35 -2.44 -7.71 -13.52
CA THR A 35 -3.82 -7.52 -14.02
C THR A 35 -3.85 -6.71 -15.31
N SER A 36 -2.94 -5.73 -15.47
CA SER A 36 -2.79 -4.99 -16.73
C SER A 36 -2.30 -5.91 -17.86
N ALA A 37 -1.27 -6.73 -17.62
CA ALA A 37 -0.80 -7.71 -18.60
C ALA A 37 -1.89 -8.74 -18.99
N SER A 38 -2.69 -9.19 -18.02
CA SER A 38 -3.83 -10.11 -18.25
C SER A 38 -4.89 -9.45 -19.13
N TYR A 39 -5.23 -8.19 -18.87
CA TYR A 39 -6.17 -7.41 -19.66
C TYR A 39 -5.66 -7.19 -21.09
N ASP A 40 -4.41 -6.78 -21.26
CA ASP A 40 -3.80 -6.55 -22.57
C ASP A 40 -3.76 -7.85 -23.39
N ALA A 41 -3.40 -8.98 -22.77
CA ALA A 41 -3.41 -10.29 -23.43
C ALA A 41 -4.83 -10.71 -23.85
N ALA A 42 -5.84 -10.48 -23.00
CA ALA A 42 -7.23 -10.80 -23.33
C ALA A 42 -7.77 -9.90 -24.47
N GLN A 43 -7.43 -8.60 -24.46
CA GLN A 43 -7.76 -7.69 -25.56
C GLN A 43 -7.06 -8.08 -26.86
N GLN A 44 -5.79 -8.48 -26.80
CA GLN A 44 -5.04 -8.91 -27.97
C GLN A 44 -5.65 -10.19 -28.56
N ASN A 45 -6.08 -11.14 -27.72
CA ASN A 45 -6.77 -12.34 -28.18
C ASN A 45 -8.07 -11.99 -28.94
N LEU A 46 -8.93 -11.12 -28.38
CA LEU A 46 -10.13 -10.64 -29.09
C LEU A 46 -9.80 -9.99 -30.44
N LYS A 47 -8.71 -9.22 -30.51
CA LYS A 47 -8.26 -8.59 -31.74
C LYS A 47 -7.80 -9.62 -32.76
N ASP A 48 -7.06 -10.63 -32.32
CA ASP A 48 -6.55 -11.70 -33.17
C ASP A 48 -7.70 -12.54 -33.74
N VAL A 49 -8.68 -12.92 -32.93
CA VAL A 49 -9.89 -13.65 -33.38
C VAL A 49 -10.62 -12.86 -34.46
N LYS A 50 -10.88 -11.56 -34.22
CA LYS A 50 -11.49 -10.68 -35.21
C LYS A 50 -10.66 -10.55 -36.49
N SER A 51 -9.33 -10.48 -36.36
CA SER A 51 -8.43 -10.34 -37.53
C SER A 51 -8.40 -11.58 -38.42
N ARG A 52 -8.69 -12.76 -37.87
CA ARG A 52 -8.81 -14.03 -38.62
C ARG A 52 -10.15 -14.16 -39.34
N GLY A 53 -11.08 -13.23 -39.10
CA GLY A 53 -12.44 -13.27 -39.63
C GLY A 53 -13.40 -14.12 -38.79
N ASP A 54 -12.94 -14.62 -37.64
CA ASP A 54 -13.75 -15.40 -36.72
C ASP A 54 -14.58 -14.48 -35.82
N THR A 55 -15.75 -14.97 -35.39
CA THR A 55 -16.60 -14.27 -34.41
C THR A 55 -16.11 -14.60 -33.00
N PRO A 56 -15.80 -13.62 -32.14
CA PRO A 56 -15.46 -13.86 -30.75
C PRO A 56 -16.54 -14.67 -30.04
N THR A 57 -16.10 -15.61 -29.20
CA THR A 57 -17.01 -16.38 -28.36
C THR A 57 -17.42 -15.57 -27.13
N ASP A 58 -18.51 -15.98 -26.49
CA ASP A 58 -18.93 -15.40 -25.21
C ASP A 58 -17.82 -15.53 -24.15
N ASP A 59 -17.07 -16.65 -24.15
CA ASP A 59 -15.93 -16.88 -23.26
C ASP A 59 -14.80 -15.86 -23.46
N ASP A 60 -14.53 -15.45 -24.71
CA ASP A 60 -13.49 -14.46 -25.01
C ASP A 60 -13.89 -13.07 -24.49
N ILE A 61 -15.18 -12.72 -24.62
CA ILE A 61 -15.74 -11.47 -24.10
C ILE A 61 -15.72 -11.48 -22.57
N GLU A 62 -16.15 -12.58 -21.96
CA GLU A 62 -16.15 -12.74 -20.51
C GLU A 62 -14.74 -12.63 -19.93
N ARG A 63 -13.72 -13.21 -20.60
CA ARG A 63 -12.33 -13.11 -20.16
C ARG A 63 -11.84 -11.66 -20.11
N VAL A 64 -12.20 -10.85 -21.10
CA VAL A 64 -11.86 -9.41 -21.11
C VAL A 64 -12.61 -8.65 -20.03
N HIS A 65 -13.90 -8.91 -19.85
CA HIS A 65 -14.69 -8.30 -18.77
C HIS A 65 -14.12 -8.64 -17.39
N LYS A 66 -13.76 -9.91 -17.15
CA LYS A 66 -13.16 -10.33 -15.89
C LYS A 66 -11.83 -9.65 -15.64
N ALA A 67 -10.93 -9.62 -16.62
CA ALA A 67 -9.65 -8.94 -16.49
C ALA A 67 -9.81 -7.42 -16.27
N MET A 68 -10.82 -6.80 -16.90
CA MET A 68 -11.17 -5.39 -16.67
C MET A 68 -11.66 -5.15 -15.23
N MET A 69 -12.51 -6.03 -14.71
CA MET A 69 -13.00 -5.94 -13.33
C MET A 69 -11.88 -6.10 -12.31
N GLU A 70 -11.01 -7.09 -12.47
CA GLU A 70 -9.86 -7.32 -11.59
C GLU A 70 -8.90 -6.12 -11.58
N ARG A 71 -8.61 -5.55 -12.75
CA ARG A 71 -7.79 -4.33 -12.89
C ARG A 71 -8.45 -3.14 -12.20
N THR A 72 -9.76 -2.97 -12.36
CA THR A 72 -10.51 -1.86 -11.75
C THR A 72 -10.56 -1.99 -10.24
N GLN A 73 -10.82 -3.20 -9.73
CA GLN A 73 -10.85 -3.49 -8.30
C GLN A 73 -9.50 -3.20 -7.64
N THR A 74 -8.40 -3.62 -8.28
CA THR A 74 -7.04 -3.35 -7.78
C THR A 74 -6.78 -1.84 -7.65
N ARG A 75 -7.18 -1.04 -8.64
CA ARG A 75 -7.04 0.43 -8.59
C ARG A 75 -7.89 1.05 -7.48
N LEU A 76 -9.14 0.60 -7.32
CA LEU A 76 -10.02 1.11 -6.27
C LEU A 76 -9.49 0.79 -4.86
N GLU A 77 -8.95 -0.41 -4.65
CA GLU A 77 -8.36 -0.80 -3.37
C GLU A 77 -7.14 0.08 -3.03
N ILE A 78 -6.26 0.34 -4.01
CA ILE A 78 -5.12 1.26 -3.84
C ILE A 78 -5.62 2.66 -3.45
N MET A 79 -6.61 3.20 -4.17
CA MET A 79 -7.16 4.53 -3.87
C MET A 79 -7.77 4.60 -2.47
N SER A 80 -8.50 3.57 -2.04
CA SER A 80 -9.11 3.49 -0.70
C SER A 80 -8.03 3.53 0.39
N ILE A 81 -6.99 2.71 0.26
CA ILE A 81 -5.91 2.65 1.25
C ILE A 81 -5.17 3.99 1.32
N MET A 82 -4.93 4.65 0.19
CA MET A 82 -4.28 5.96 0.19
C MET A 82 -5.13 7.05 0.84
N GLN A 83 -6.45 6.98 0.68
CA GLN A 83 -7.35 7.88 1.38
C GLN A 83 -7.31 7.64 2.91
N GLU A 84 -7.25 6.38 3.34
CA GLU A 84 -7.09 6.03 4.77
C GLU A 84 -5.76 6.53 5.34
N ILE A 85 -4.64 6.35 4.62
CA ILE A 85 -3.33 6.91 5.00
C ILE A 85 -3.40 8.44 5.06
N GLY A 86 -4.10 9.09 4.13
CA GLY A 86 -4.32 10.52 4.12
C GLY A 86 -5.04 11.00 5.39
N ASN A 87 -6.10 10.30 5.79
CA ASN A 87 -6.85 10.61 7.02
C ASN A 87 -6.00 10.43 8.28
N GLU A 88 -5.09 9.46 8.29
CA GLU A 88 -4.18 9.21 9.41
C GLU A 88 -3.00 10.19 9.46
N SER A 89 -2.66 10.80 8.32
CA SER A 89 -1.53 11.73 8.21
C SER A 89 -1.68 12.91 9.17
N ASP A 90 -2.90 13.44 9.37
CA ASP A 90 -3.15 14.51 10.34
C ASP A 90 -2.81 14.08 11.78
N THR A 91 -3.17 12.85 12.15
CA THR A 91 -2.83 12.28 13.47
C THR A 91 -1.33 12.07 13.60
N ILE A 92 -0.67 11.60 12.53
CA ILE A 92 0.79 11.43 12.47
C ILE A 92 1.50 12.76 12.69
N PHE A 93 1.05 13.84 12.03
CA PHE A 93 1.63 15.16 12.19
C PHE A 93 1.41 15.74 13.60
N GLN A 94 0.21 15.57 14.15
CA GLN A 94 -0.11 16.04 15.50
C GLN A 94 0.73 15.35 16.58
N LEU A 95 0.96 14.04 16.45
CA LEU A 95 1.66 13.23 17.44
C LEU A 95 3.17 13.11 17.18
N ARG A 96 3.67 13.65 16.07
CA ARG A 96 5.06 13.47 15.61
C ARG A 96 6.07 13.90 16.67
N ASP A 97 5.98 15.14 17.14
CA ASP A 97 7.01 15.74 18.00
C ASP A 97 7.07 15.05 19.36
N ASP A 98 5.91 14.73 19.93
CA ASP A 98 5.79 13.98 21.19
C ASP A 98 6.33 12.57 21.05
N TYR A 99 6.06 11.92 19.90
CA TYR A 99 6.57 10.60 19.62
C TYR A 99 8.08 10.58 19.35
N GLU A 100 8.65 11.60 18.68
CA GLU A 100 10.10 11.74 18.51
C GLU A 100 10.79 11.91 19.88
N ARG A 101 10.22 12.70 20.79
CA ARG A 101 10.72 12.82 22.17
C ARG A 101 10.64 11.50 22.93
N TYR A 102 9.52 10.78 22.81
CA TYR A 102 9.36 9.44 23.38
C TYR A 102 10.42 8.47 22.83
N CYS A 103 10.60 8.39 21.52
CA CYS A 103 11.58 7.51 20.89
C CYS A 103 13.01 7.81 21.36
N ASN A 104 13.38 9.08 21.45
CA ASN A 104 14.68 9.51 21.94
C ASN A 104 14.89 9.13 23.42
N SER A 105 13.84 9.19 24.25
CA SER A 105 13.88 8.75 25.64
C SER A 105 14.04 7.23 25.76
N VAL A 106 13.30 6.48 24.95
CA VAL A 106 13.39 5.01 24.87
C VAL A 106 14.78 4.59 24.40
N GLN A 107 15.30 5.16 23.32
CA GLN A 107 16.64 4.83 22.80
C GLN A 107 17.75 5.02 23.85
N LYS A 108 17.67 6.05 24.69
CA LYS A 108 18.63 6.28 25.79
C LYS A 108 18.56 5.24 26.90
N SER A 109 17.42 4.59 27.07
CA SER A 109 17.16 3.58 28.11
C SER A 109 17.19 2.14 27.57
N MET A 110 17.43 1.95 26.27
CA MET A 110 17.45 0.64 25.63
C MET A 110 18.70 -0.16 25.96
N LYS A 111 18.50 -1.47 26.17
CA LYS A 111 19.59 -2.42 26.35
C LYS A 111 20.21 -2.81 25.01
N PRO A 112 21.50 -3.18 24.96
CA PRO A 112 22.13 -3.70 23.75
C PRO A 112 21.32 -4.86 23.17
N GLY A 113 21.01 -4.81 21.87
CA GLY A 113 20.24 -5.82 21.15
C GLY A 113 18.72 -5.58 21.08
N GLN A 114 18.19 -4.57 21.78
CA GLN A 114 16.79 -4.16 21.58
C GLN A 114 16.64 -3.34 20.30
N LYS A 115 15.55 -3.58 19.55
CA LYS A 115 15.25 -2.86 18.30
C LYS A 115 14.54 -1.54 18.63
N PRO A 116 15.02 -0.39 18.16
CA PRO A 116 14.44 0.89 18.54
C PRO A 116 13.04 1.06 17.96
N PRO A 117 12.16 1.84 18.64
CA PRO A 117 10.88 2.19 18.07
C PRO A 117 11.09 2.95 16.75
N PRO A 118 10.27 2.68 15.73
CA PRO A 118 10.37 3.35 14.44
C PRO A 118 10.07 4.83 14.61
N LEU A 119 10.85 5.73 14.02
CA LEU A 119 10.63 7.18 14.17
C LEU A 119 9.47 7.64 13.27
N ALA A 120 8.68 8.62 13.73
CA ALA A 120 7.60 9.21 12.90
C ALA A 120 8.14 9.78 11.58
N SER A 121 9.35 10.35 11.58
CA SER A 121 10.02 10.85 10.38
C SER A 121 10.32 9.76 9.33
N GLN A 122 10.57 8.52 9.75
CA GLN A 122 10.77 7.39 8.82
C GLN A 122 9.46 7.01 8.15
N VAL A 123 8.36 7.01 8.91
CA VAL A 123 7.02 6.68 8.39
C VAL A 123 6.54 7.73 7.41
N LEU A 124 6.73 9.01 7.72
CA LEU A 124 6.43 10.11 6.79
C LEU A 124 7.21 9.99 5.48
N LYS A 125 8.47 9.52 5.53
CA LYS A 125 9.24 9.22 4.34
C LYS A 125 8.65 8.05 3.56
N GLU A 126 8.28 6.96 4.23
CA GLU A 126 7.65 5.80 3.58
C GLU A 126 6.32 6.16 2.90
N ILE A 127 5.49 7.00 3.53
CA ILE A 127 4.26 7.55 2.93
C ILE A 127 4.61 8.36 1.68
N ALA A 128 5.61 9.24 1.75
CA ALA A 128 6.04 10.06 0.62
C ALA A 128 6.56 9.20 -0.54
N ASP A 129 7.32 8.14 -0.25
CA ASP A 129 7.83 7.20 -1.25
C ASP A 129 6.69 6.46 -1.97
N VAL A 130 5.65 6.02 -1.24
CA VAL A 130 4.46 5.39 -1.84
C VAL A 130 3.65 6.40 -2.67
N MET A 131 3.42 7.60 -2.15
CA MET A 131 2.76 8.68 -2.90
C MET A 131 3.51 9.01 -4.19
N SER A 132 4.84 9.00 -4.16
CA SER A 132 5.67 9.21 -5.34
C SER A 132 5.50 8.07 -6.35
N LEU A 133 5.50 6.82 -5.89
CA LEU A 133 5.33 5.64 -6.75
C LEU A 133 3.99 5.67 -7.49
N LEU A 134 2.92 6.12 -6.82
CA LEU A 134 1.58 6.21 -7.42
C LEU A 134 1.43 7.39 -8.40
N LYS A 135 2.18 8.47 -8.22
CA LYS A 135 2.15 9.64 -9.14
C LYS A 135 2.89 9.39 -10.45
N THR A 136 3.81 8.44 -10.50
CA THR A 136 4.56 8.09 -11.71
C THR A 136 3.75 7.32 -12.76
N ASP A 137 2.49 6.96 -12.46
CA ASP A 137 1.60 6.18 -13.33
C ASP A 137 0.48 7.01 -14.01
N GLU A 138 0.53 8.34 -13.94
CA GLU A 138 -0.25 9.25 -14.80
C GLU A 138 0.51 9.63 -16.08
#